data_AF-A0AAJ2A212-F1
#
_entry.id   AF-A0AAJ2A212-F1
#
_cell.length_a   1.000
_cell.length_b   1.000
_cell.length_c   1.000
_cell.angle_alpha   90.00
_cell.angle_beta   90.00
_cell.angle_gamma   90.00
#
_symmetry.space_group_name_H-M   'P 1'
#
loop_
_entity.id
_entity.type
_entity.pdbx_description
1 polymer ?
#
loop_
_entity_poly.entity_id
_entity_poly.type
_entity_poly.pdbx_seq_one_letter_code
_entity_poly.pdbx_strand_id
1 'polypeptide(L)' 'MAKLVSLEQWAELLFGKEKPHRNTLRNWRKNGRIVPQPIKCGAKYFVEPTAVYYDDAGEMQRRFGNGRKAS' A
#
# COMPACT_ATOMS: atom_id res chain seq x y z
N MET A 1 9.46 16.01 -4.97
CA MET A 1 10.08 14.80 -5.59
C MET A 1 9.42 13.57 -4.98
N ALA A 2 8.64 12.81 -5.76
CA ALA A 2 8.01 11.60 -5.25
C ALA A 2 9.08 10.52 -5.00
N LYS A 3 9.39 10.26 -3.74
CA LYS A 3 10.32 9.19 -3.35
C LYS A 3 9.53 7.89 -3.24
N LEU A 4 9.73 6.99 -4.20
CA LEU A 4 9.14 5.65 -4.12
C LEU A 4 9.90 4.80 -3.10
N VAL A 5 9.19 4.00 -2.33
CA VAL A 5 9.74 3.04 -1.36
C VAL A 5 9.48 1.62 -1.82
N SER A 6 10.25 0.64 -1.34
CA SER A 6 9.95 -0.75 -1.63
C SER A 6 8.62 -1.18 -0.99
N LEU A 7 7.95 -2.18 -1.58
CA LEU A 7 6.70 -2.74 -1.03
C LEU A 7 6.82 -3.16 0.45
N GLU A 8 7.98 -3.65 0.87
CA GLU A 8 8.23 -4.05 2.25
C GLU A 8 8.41 -2.85 3.18
N GLN A 9 9.14 -1.83 2.74
CA GLN A 9 9.29 -0.59 3.50
C GLN A 9 7.95 0.14 3.63
N TRP A 10 7.13 0.16 2.57
CA TRP A 10 5.78 0.70 2.63
C TRP A 10 4.92 -0.02 3.71
N ALA A 11 4.99 -1.35 3.76
CA ALA A 11 4.28 -2.11 4.78
C ALA A 11 4.78 -1.82 6.20
N GLU A 12 6.10 -1.62 6.36
CA GLU A 12 6.70 -1.23 7.63
C GLU A 12 6.31 0.20 8.05
N LEU A 13 6.15 1.13 7.10
CA LEU A 13 5.65 2.47 7.38
C LEU A 13 4.18 2.47 7.86
N LEU A 14 3.36 1.55 7.34
CA LEU A 14 1.94 1.45 7.70
C LEU A 14 1.68 0.64 8.97
N PHE A 15 2.32 -0.53 9.11
CA PHE A 15 2.05 -1.51 10.17
C PHE A 15 3.17 -1.60 11.21
N GLY A 16 4.29 -0.91 11.01
CA GLY A 16 5.44 -0.99 11.89
C GLY A 16 6.04 -2.39 11.95
N LYS A 17 6.35 -2.83 13.17
CA LYS A 17 6.93 -4.15 13.45
C LYS A 17 5.97 -5.30 13.17
N GLU A 18 4.67 -5.04 13.17
CA GLU A 18 3.61 -6.03 12.94
C GLU A 18 3.26 -6.17 11.45
N LYS A 19 4.19 -5.79 10.57
CA LYS A 19 3.97 -5.84 9.13
C LYS A 19 3.64 -7.25 8.65
N PRO A 20 2.68 -7.40 7.71
CA PRO A 20 2.37 -8.67 7.10
C PRO A 20 3.58 -9.30 6.42
N HIS A 21 3.61 -10.63 6.37
CA HIS A 21 4.67 -11.36 5.70
C HIS A 21 4.77 -11.02 4.20
N ARG A 22 5.96 -11.14 3.62
CA ARG A 22 6.25 -10.81 2.22
C ARG A 22 5.33 -11.50 1.21
N ASN A 23 4.89 -12.72 1.50
CA ASN A 23 3.93 -13.44 0.65
C ASN A 23 2.55 -12.76 0.61
N THR A 24 2.08 -12.25 1.75
CA THR A 24 0.83 -11.48 1.86
C THR A 24 0.91 -10.20 1.03
N LEU A 25 2.01 -9.45 1.15
CA LEU A 25 2.23 -8.23 0.35
C LEU A 25 2.24 -8.52 -1.16
N ARG A 26 2.84 -9.64 -1.58
CA ARG A 26 2.81 -10.07 -2.99
C ARG A 26 1.39 -10.37 -3.46
N ASN A 27 0.56 -10.98 -2.61
CA ASN A 27 -0.84 -11.27 -2.92
C ASN A 27 -1.65 -9.98 -3.01
N TRP A 28 -1.46 -9.02 -2.10
CA TRP A 28 -2.11 -7.71 -2.17
C TRP A 28 -1.81 -6.97 -3.47
N ARG A 29 -0.54 -6.92 -3.87
CA ARG A 29 -0.15 -6.36 -5.16
C ARG A 29 -0.80 -7.12 -6.33
N LYS A 30 -0.84 -8.46 -6.32
CA LYS A 30 -1.49 -9.24 -7.40
C LYS A 30 -2.99 -8.95 -7.49
N ASN A 31 -3.64 -8.81 -6.34
CA ASN A 31 -5.08 -8.59 -6.22
C ASN A 31 -5.47 -7.12 -6.33
N GLY A 32 -4.51 -6.22 -6.60
CA GLY A 32 -4.76 -4.79 -6.74
C GLY A 32 -5.24 -4.09 -5.46
N ARG A 33 -4.86 -4.60 -4.30
CA ARG A 33 -5.22 -4.06 -2.98
C ARG A 33 -4.35 -2.89 -2.52
N ILE A 34 -3.51 -2.32 -3.39
CA ILE A 34 -2.63 -1.19 -3.06
C ILE A 34 -2.87 -0.10 -4.09
N VAL A 35 -3.20 1.11 -3.60
CA VAL A 35 -3.59 2.24 -4.45
C VAL A 35 -2.77 3.48 -4.07
N PRO A 36 -2.03 4.10 -5.01
CA PRO A 36 -1.84 3.68 -6.40
C PRO A 36 -1.11 2.34 -6.55
N GLN A 37 -1.28 1.70 -7.70
CA GLN A 37 -0.71 0.38 -7.99
C GLN A 37 0.83 0.41 -7.91
N PRO A 38 1.47 -0.60 -7.30
CA PRO A 38 2.92 -0.68 -7.24
C PRO A 38 3.58 -0.72 -8.62
N ILE A 39 4.63 0.07 -8.81
CA ILE A 39 5.43 0.13 -10.02
C ILE A 39 6.46 -0.99 -10.01
N LYS A 40 6.51 -1.80 -11.07
CA LYS A 40 7.52 -2.86 -11.23
C LYS A 40 8.82 -2.28 -11.82
N CYS A 41 9.92 -2.45 -11.11
CA CYS A 41 11.26 -2.12 -11.62
C CYS A 41 12.18 -3.33 -11.45
N GLY A 42 12.45 -4.03 -12.55
CA GLY A 42 13.18 -5.29 -12.55
C GLY A 42 12.46 -6.38 -11.73
N ALA A 43 13.14 -6.91 -10.71
CA ALA A 43 12.59 -7.92 -9.80
C ALA A 43 11.86 -7.32 -8.57
N LYS A 44 11.90 -5.99 -8.40
CA LYS A 44 11.35 -5.30 -7.23
C LYS A 44 10.10 -4.50 -7.59
N TYR A 45 9.29 -4.20 -6.57
CA TYR A 45 8.11 -3.38 -6.67
C TYR A 45 8.24 -2.19 -5.74
N PHE A 46 7.86 -1.04 -6.26
CA PHE A 46 7.98 0.25 -5.62
C PHE A 46 6.60 0.86 -5.46
N VAL A 47 6.38 1.50 -4.34
CA VAL A 47 5.09 2.04 -3.91
C VAL A 47 5.31 3.47 -3.44
N GLU A 48 4.32 4.32 -3.66
CA GLU A 48 4.33 5.64 -3.01
C GLU A 48 4.16 5.47 -1.49
N PRO A 49 4.91 6.22 -0.66
CA PRO A 49 4.73 6.20 0.79
C PRO A 49 3.31 6.58 1.23
N THR A 50 2.61 7.34 0.38
CA THR A 50 1.22 7.80 0.56
C THR A 50 0.19 6.80 0.02
N ALA A 51 0.61 5.66 -0.53
CA ALA A 51 -0.32 4.65 -1.02
C ALA A 51 -1.09 4.00 0.13
N VAL A 52 -2.34 3.65 -0.15
CA VAL A 52 -3.27 3.04 0.82
C VAL A 52 -3.52 1.58 0.47
N TYR A 53 -3.76 0.77 1.50
CA TYR A 53 -4.26 -0.59 1.36
C TYR A 53 -5.79 -0.58 1.24
N TYR A 54 -6.32 -1.16 0.17
CA TYR A 54 -7.74 -1.36 -0.07
C TYR A 54 -8.13 -2.80 0.27
N ASP A 55 -9.03 -2.96 1.24
CA ASP A 55 -9.61 -4.26 1.58
C ASP A 55 -11.02 -4.39 0.99
N ASP A 56 -11.48 -5.60 0.68
CA ASP A 56 -12.81 -5.87 0.11
C ASP A 56 -13.95 -5.35 1.00
N ALA A 57 -13.73 -5.24 2.31
CA ALA A 57 -14.71 -4.64 3.23
C ALA A 57 -14.78 -3.09 3.16
N GLY A 58 -13.85 -2.43 2.44
CA GLY A 58 -13.69 -0.97 2.40
C GLY A 58 -13.31 -0.33 3.74
N GLU A 59 -13.10 -1.13 4.78
CA GLU A 59 -12.86 -0.69 6.17
C GLU A 59 -11.58 0.13 6.31
N MET A 60 -10.48 -0.31 5.71
CA MET A 60 -9.19 0.38 5.80
C MET A 60 -9.19 1.71 5.03
N GLN A 61 -9.84 1.76 3.86
CA GLN A 61 -10.05 3.00 3.11
C GLN A 61 -10.80 4.04 3.96
N ARG A 62 -11.83 3.62 4.72
CA ARG A 62 -12.59 4.53 5.60
C ARG A 62 -11.80 4.99 6.82
N ARG A 63 -10.99 4.09 7.41
CA ARG A 63 -10.19 4.39 8.62
C ARG A 63 -9.01 5.32 8.35
N PHE A 64 -8.39 5.23 7.17
CA PHE A 64 -7.21 6.04 6.83
C PHE A 64 -7.49 7.12 5.77
N GLY A 65 -8.54 6.96 4.98
CA GLY A 65 -8.94 7.85 3.90
C GLY A 65 -10.24 8.56 4.20
N ASN A 66 -10.25 9.49 5.16
CA ASN A 66 -11.23 10.56 5.12
C ASN A 66 -10.66 11.88 5.65
N GLY A 67 -9.82 12.49 4.82
CA GLY A 67 -9.30 13.83 4.98
C GLY A 67 -9.26 14.60 3.66
N ARG A 68 -10.38 14.66 2.92
CA ARG A 68 -10.86 15.85 2.17
C ARG A 68 -12.00 15.56 1.17
N LYS A 69 -13.15 16.14 1.52
CA LYS A 69 -14.16 16.86 0.71
C LYS A 69 -14.80 16.16 -0.48
N ALA A 70 -16.05 15.73 -0.28
CA ALA A 70 -17.07 15.82 -1.31
C ALA A 70 -17.51 17.30 -1.41
N SER A 71 -17.53 17.81 -2.65
CA SER A 71 -18.08 19.10 -3.06
C SER A 71 -19.61 19.08 -3.07
#